data_AF-A0A7C1P8Z2-F1
#
_entry.id   AF-A0A7C1P8Z2-F1
#
_cell.length_a   1.000
_cell.length_b   1.000
_cell.length_c   1.000
_cell.angle_alpha   90.00
_cell.angle_beta   90.00
_cell.angle_gamma   90.00
#
_symmetry.space_group_name_H-M   'P 1'
#
loop_
_entity.id
_entity.type
_entity.pdbx_description
1 polymer ?
#
loop_
_entity_poly.entity_id
_entity_poly.type
_entity_poly.pdbx_seq_one_letter_code
_entity_poly.pdbx_strand_id
1 'polypeptide(L)'
;MGTEPQRQPWIGAIGLSAELARAIAADLPDYRVQRLAPSLRGDGGWAVRGSRPALVLVDGTVGHARAEREAVWRCWGPDLPVVEVSRATPIARVWLSPGRGERVEVVELGPGFLVPYLPPRPTSEGRSARPSNRSTAPADRTRWWRLRISFAVRLATSAAALWTVTALDRRLGVAVLCSVAAMLLAALLRRRARLPSRG
;
A
#
# COMPACT_ATOMS: atom_id res chain seq x y z
N MET A 1 10.64 4.01 -41.14
CA MET A 1 10.90 4.00 -39.69
C MET A 1 9.57 3.80 -38.99
N GLY A 2 9.28 2.57 -38.54
CA GLY A 2 8.08 2.29 -37.75
C GLY A 2 8.31 2.81 -36.33
N THR A 3 7.44 3.69 -35.85
CA THR A 3 7.36 3.99 -34.43
C THR A 3 6.84 2.73 -33.75
N GLU A 4 7.71 1.95 -33.11
CA GLU A 4 7.22 0.93 -32.19
C GLU A 4 6.30 1.64 -31.20
N PRO A 5 5.06 1.14 -30.99
CA PRO A 5 4.17 1.74 -30.03
C PRO A 5 4.87 1.71 -28.68
N GLN A 6 5.22 2.89 -28.16
CA GLN A 6 5.81 3.02 -26.83
C GLN A 6 4.89 2.29 -25.86
N ARG A 7 5.34 1.13 -25.36
CA ARG A 7 4.57 0.36 -24.38
C ARG A 7 4.49 1.23 -23.14
N GLN A 8 3.28 1.70 -22.84
CA GLN A 8 3.01 2.48 -21.65
C GLN A 8 3.59 1.74 -20.42
N PRO A 9 4.34 2.43 -19.54
CA PRO A 9 4.87 1.81 -18.33
C PRO A 9 3.71 1.27 -17.49
N TRP A 10 3.97 0.19 -16.76
CA TRP A 10 2.91 -0.53 -16.06
C TRP A 10 3.28 -0.89 -14.63
N ILE A 11 2.25 -1.07 -13.81
CA ILE A 11 2.33 -1.41 -12.39
C ILE A 11 1.66 -2.76 -12.19
N GLY A 12 2.33 -3.69 -11.50
CA GLY A 12 1.75 -4.97 -11.13
C GLY A 12 0.87 -4.86 -9.89
N ALA A 13 -0.26 -5.56 -9.87
CA ALA A 13 -1.14 -5.62 -8.71
C ALA A 13 -1.50 -7.07 -8.36
N ILE A 14 -1.06 -7.54 -7.19
CA ILE A 14 -1.31 -8.89 -6.65
C ILE A 14 -2.29 -8.79 -5.48
N GLY A 15 -3.42 -9.49 -5.58
CA GLY A 15 -4.39 -9.60 -4.48
C GLY A 15 -5.19 -8.33 -4.15
N LEU A 16 -4.87 -7.18 -4.75
CA LEU A 16 -5.59 -5.92 -4.50
C LEU A 16 -7.08 -6.02 -4.84
N SER A 17 -7.90 -5.33 -4.06
CA SER A 17 -9.33 -5.17 -4.37
C SER A 17 -9.51 -4.33 -5.64
N ALA A 18 -10.59 -4.57 -6.38
CA ALA A 18 -10.93 -3.79 -7.56
C ALA A 18 -11.15 -2.29 -7.25
N GLU A 19 -11.58 -1.97 -6.03
CA GLU A 19 -11.74 -0.59 -5.57
C GLU A 19 -10.40 0.12 -5.38
N LEU A 20 -9.47 -0.51 -4.66
CA LEU A 20 -8.15 0.05 -4.40
C LEU A 20 -7.31 0.15 -5.68
N ALA A 21 -7.39 -0.86 -6.55
CA ALA A 21 -6.72 -0.84 -7.86
C ALA A 21 -7.23 0.33 -8.73
N ARG A 22 -8.53 0.63 -8.70
CA ARG A 22 -9.12 1.78 -9.41
C ARG A 22 -8.68 3.12 -8.83
N ALA A 23 -8.63 3.23 -7.49
CA ALA A 23 -8.14 4.44 -6.83
C ALA A 23 -6.69 4.74 -7.22
N ILE A 24 -5.83 3.72 -7.21
CA ILE A 24 -4.43 3.85 -7.62
C ILE A 24 -4.30 4.21 -9.10
N ALA A 25 -5.09 3.58 -9.98
CA ALA A 25 -5.08 3.90 -11.41
C ALA A 25 -5.50 5.35 -11.69
N ALA A 26 -6.43 5.90 -10.90
CA ALA A 26 -6.85 7.29 -11.02
C ALA A 26 -5.75 8.30 -10.64
N ASP A 27 -4.89 7.94 -9.69
CA ASP A 27 -3.76 8.77 -9.26
C ASP A 27 -2.56 8.71 -10.21
N LEU A 28 -2.50 7.69 -11.08
CA LEU A 28 -1.35 7.38 -11.94
C LEU A 28 -1.77 7.26 -13.41
N PRO A 29 -2.25 8.35 -14.05
CA PRO A 29 -2.82 8.32 -15.40
C PRO A 29 -1.83 7.85 -16.48
N ASP A 30 -0.53 8.01 -16.23
CA ASP A 30 0.51 7.62 -17.18
C ASP A 30 0.91 6.14 -17.07
N TYR A 31 0.42 5.42 -16.06
CA TYR A 31 0.78 4.03 -15.80
C TYR A 31 -0.42 3.12 -15.99
N ARG A 32 -0.22 2.01 -16.70
CA ARG A 32 -1.22 0.95 -16.77
C ARG A 32 -1.14 0.07 -15.52
N VAL A 33 -2.22 -0.02 -14.74
CA VAL A 33 -2.30 -1.00 -13.65
C VAL A 33 -2.72 -2.36 -14.21
N GLN A 34 -1.89 -3.38 -14.04
CA GLN A 34 -2.13 -4.75 -14.51
C GLN A 34 -2.26 -5.71 -13.34
N ARG A 35 -3.37 -6.46 -13.32
CA ARG A 35 -3.58 -7.52 -12.33
C ARG A 35 -2.67 -8.70 -12.61
N LEU A 36 -1.99 -9.14 -11.57
CA LEU A 36 -1.15 -10.33 -11.55
C LEU A 36 -1.84 -11.42 -10.72
N ALA A 37 -1.80 -12.66 -11.20
CA ALA A 37 -2.26 -13.80 -10.42
C ALA A 37 -1.29 -14.02 -9.23
N PRO A 38 -1.77 -14.39 -8.03
CA PRO A 38 -0.89 -14.73 -6.92
C PRO A 38 0.06 -15.89 -7.27
N SER A 39 1.31 -15.82 -6.82
CA SER A 39 2.27 -16.92 -6.93
C SER A 39 2.03 -17.94 -5.82
N LEU A 40 0.92 -18.66 -5.91
CA LEU A 40 0.55 -19.71 -4.93
C LEU A 40 1.61 -20.82 -4.77
N ARG A 41 2.65 -20.85 -5.63
CA ARG A 41 3.74 -21.84 -5.61
C ARG A 41 5.14 -21.23 -5.60
N GLY A 42 5.27 -19.90 -5.60
CA GLY A 42 6.60 -19.26 -5.64
C GLY A 42 7.36 -19.43 -6.96
N ASP A 43 6.71 -19.90 -8.04
CA ASP A 43 7.36 -20.16 -9.32
C ASP A 43 7.52 -18.90 -10.18
N GLY A 44 6.93 -17.77 -9.78
CA GLY A 44 7.17 -16.50 -10.46
C GLY A 44 6.75 -16.49 -11.94
N GLY A 45 5.62 -17.14 -12.28
CA GLY A 45 5.12 -17.28 -13.66
C GLY A 45 4.80 -15.97 -14.41
N TRP A 46 5.11 -14.81 -13.83
CA TRP A 46 4.94 -13.49 -14.44
C TRP A 46 6.07 -13.10 -15.39
N ALA A 47 7.27 -13.66 -15.21
CA ALA A 47 8.47 -13.28 -15.97
C ALA A 47 8.32 -13.54 -17.49
N VAL A 48 7.41 -14.43 -17.89
CA VAL A 48 7.20 -14.85 -19.29
C VAL A 48 6.61 -13.73 -20.18
N ARG A 49 6.11 -12.61 -19.62
CA ARG A 49 5.43 -11.54 -20.40
C ARG A 49 6.32 -10.35 -20.81
N GLY A 50 7.64 -10.51 -20.76
CA GLY A 50 8.59 -9.72 -21.56
C GLY A 50 8.70 -8.21 -21.25
N SER A 51 8.11 -7.70 -20.18
CA SER A 51 8.35 -6.32 -19.73
C SER A 51 8.39 -6.24 -18.20
N ARG A 52 9.31 -5.45 -17.69
CA ARG A 52 9.48 -5.19 -16.26
C ARG A 52 8.47 -4.14 -15.80
N PRO A 53 7.73 -4.34 -14.70
CA PRO A 53 6.87 -3.31 -14.13
C PRO A 53 7.72 -2.18 -13.50
N ALA A 54 7.12 -1.00 -13.34
CA ALA A 54 7.72 0.11 -12.60
C ALA A 54 7.77 -0.15 -11.09
N LEU A 55 6.73 -0.80 -10.56
CA LEU A 55 6.65 -1.32 -9.18
C LEU A 55 5.57 -2.42 -9.12
N VAL A 56 5.56 -3.19 -8.03
CA VAL A 56 4.50 -4.17 -7.76
C VAL A 56 3.78 -3.85 -6.45
N LEU A 57 2.46 -3.82 -6.50
CA LEU A 57 1.59 -3.69 -5.35
C LEU A 57 1.14 -5.08 -4.88
N VAL A 58 1.27 -5.33 -3.58
CA VAL A 58 0.84 -6.57 -2.94
C VAL A 58 -0.18 -6.22 -1.86
N ASP A 59 -1.29 -6.95 -1.80
CA ASP A 59 -2.23 -6.82 -0.69
C ASP A 59 -1.60 -7.35 0.60
N GLY A 60 -1.36 -6.49 1.58
CA GLY A 60 -0.78 -6.88 2.88
C GLY A 60 -1.71 -7.75 3.74
N THR A 61 -2.98 -7.90 3.36
CA THR A 61 -3.94 -8.78 4.05
C THR A 61 -3.86 -10.23 3.58
N VAL A 62 -3.15 -10.53 2.47
CA VAL A 62 -2.91 -11.92 2.11
C VAL A 62 -1.80 -12.51 2.99
N GLY A 63 -2.06 -13.68 3.58
CA GLY A 63 -1.11 -14.38 4.47
C GLY A 63 0.23 -14.77 3.82
N HIS A 64 0.40 -14.51 2.53
CA HIS A 64 1.58 -14.85 1.74
C HIS A 64 2.29 -13.61 1.17
N ALA A 65 2.01 -12.40 1.66
CA ALA A 65 2.61 -11.16 1.12
C ALA A 65 4.15 -11.19 1.05
N ARG A 66 4.80 -11.80 2.06
CA ARG A 66 6.26 -12.03 2.06
C ARG A 66 6.71 -12.93 0.90
N ALA A 67 6.02 -14.05 0.69
CA ALA A 67 6.34 -14.99 -0.38
C ALA A 67 6.12 -14.37 -1.76
N GLU A 68 5.05 -13.59 -1.93
CA GLU A 68 4.80 -12.84 -3.17
C GLU A 68 5.92 -11.82 -3.45
N ARG A 69 6.35 -11.06 -2.44
CA ARG A 69 7.49 -10.13 -2.57
C ARG A 69 8.77 -10.86 -2.99
N GLU A 70 9.10 -11.98 -2.34
CA GLU A 70 10.28 -12.79 -2.68
C GLU A 70 10.17 -13.38 -4.10
N ALA A 71 8.97 -13.77 -4.55
CA ALA A 71 8.73 -14.20 -5.92
C ALA A 71 8.90 -13.05 -6.92
N VAL A 72 8.40 -11.86 -6.62
CA VAL A 72 8.55 -10.65 -7.44
C VAL A 72 10.03 -10.31 -7.65
N TRP A 73 10.84 -10.32 -6.59
CA TRP A 73 12.28 -10.05 -6.70
C TRP A 73 13.04 -11.13 -7.44
N ARG A 74 12.65 -12.40 -7.34
CA ARG A 74 13.21 -13.47 -8.18
C ARG A 74 12.90 -13.26 -9.66
N CYS A 75 11.73 -12.71 -10.00
CA CYS A 75 11.34 -12.48 -11.40
C CYS A 75 11.99 -11.25 -12.04
N TRP A 76 12.09 -10.14 -11.30
CA TRP A 76 12.43 -8.83 -11.89
C TRP A 76 13.60 -8.11 -11.21
N GLY A 77 14.25 -8.77 -10.26
CA GLY A 77 15.39 -8.23 -9.52
C GLY A 77 15.01 -7.59 -8.19
N PRO A 78 15.94 -7.55 -7.22
CA PRO A 78 15.72 -6.97 -5.90
C PRO A 78 15.55 -5.45 -5.92
N ASP A 79 15.99 -4.78 -6.98
CA ASP A 79 15.86 -3.34 -7.15
C ASP A 79 14.43 -2.89 -7.52
N LEU A 80 13.53 -3.82 -7.86
CA LEU A 80 12.13 -3.51 -8.13
C LEU A 80 11.39 -3.14 -6.82
N PRO A 81 10.80 -1.94 -6.72
CA PRO A 81 10.01 -1.56 -5.55
C PRO A 81 8.79 -2.46 -5.38
N VAL A 82 8.58 -2.96 -4.17
CA VAL A 82 7.38 -3.73 -3.79
C VAL A 82 6.64 -2.97 -2.71
N VAL A 83 5.38 -2.63 -2.98
CA VAL A 83 4.53 -1.86 -2.08
C VAL A 83 3.44 -2.76 -1.52
N GLU A 84 3.56 -3.06 -0.23
CA GLU A 84 2.54 -3.78 0.50
C GLU A 84 1.47 -2.80 0.99
N VAL A 85 0.23 -2.99 0.55
CA VAL A 85 -0.90 -2.14 0.91
C VAL A 85 -1.86 -2.92 1.79
N SER A 86 -2.03 -2.48 3.04
CA SER A 86 -2.98 -3.07 3.97
C SER A 86 -4.36 -2.43 3.80
N ARG A 87 -5.42 -3.25 3.81
CA ARG A 87 -6.81 -2.74 3.93
C ARG A 87 -7.20 -2.40 5.36
N ALA A 88 -6.48 -2.97 6.33
CA ALA A 88 -6.78 -2.81 7.75
C ALA A 88 -6.25 -1.50 8.31
N THR A 89 -5.24 -0.91 7.66
CA THR A 89 -4.54 0.28 8.16
C THR A 89 -4.25 1.25 7.01
N PRO A 90 -4.34 2.57 7.22
CA PRO A 90 -4.10 3.58 6.19
C PRO A 90 -2.60 3.79 5.91
N ILE A 91 -1.82 2.72 5.92
CA ILE A 91 -0.38 2.72 5.71
C ILE A 91 0.00 1.69 4.65
N ALA A 92 1.00 2.03 3.85
CA ALA A 92 1.72 1.10 3.00
C ALA A 92 3.13 0.87 3.54
N ARG A 93 3.66 -0.33 3.31
CA ARG A 93 5.08 -0.64 3.50
C ARG A 93 5.73 -0.73 2.13
N VAL A 94 6.70 0.13 1.87
CA VAL A 94 7.48 0.15 0.64
C VAL A 94 8.79 -0.55 0.89
N TRP A 95 8.97 -1.67 0.23
CA TRP A 95 10.18 -2.48 0.28
C TRP A 95 11.08 -2.07 -0.88
N LEU A 96 12.25 -1.54 -0.53
CA LEU A 96 13.28 -1.10 -1.45
C LEU A 96 14.54 -1.93 -1.16
N SER A 97 15.22 -2.43 -2.19
CA SER A 97 16.54 -3.04 -2.01
C SER A 97 17.57 -2.44 -2.95
N PRO A 98 17.98 -1.17 -2.72
CA PRO A 98 19.03 -0.55 -3.51
C PRO A 98 20.38 -1.22 -3.23
N GLY A 99 20.95 -1.83 -4.27
CA GLY A 99 22.38 -2.15 -4.37
C GLY A 99 22.94 -3.27 -3.48
N ARG A 100 22.45 -3.47 -2.24
CA ARG A 100 22.90 -4.53 -1.30
C ARG A 100 22.17 -4.61 0.07
N GLY A 101 21.15 -3.79 0.34
CA GLY A 101 20.45 -3.82 1.64
C GLY A 101 18.95 -3.54 1.53
N GLU A 102 18.15 -4.36 2.20
CA GLU A 102 16.69 -4.23 2.28
C GLU A 102 16.32 -3.07 3.23
N ARG A 103 15.58 -2.10 2.71
CA ARG A 103 15.00 -0.97 3.47
C ARG A 103 13.48 -1.03 3.36
N VAL A 104 12.82 -0.75 4.48
CA VAL A 104 11.37 -0.62 4.56
C VAL A 104 11.02 0.80 4.90
N GLU A 105 10.18 1.42 4.08
CA GLU A 105 9.56 2.71 4.39
C GLU A 105 8.09 2.49 4.72
N VAL A 106 7.61 3.12 5.80
CA VAL A 106 6.19 3.12 6.15
C VAL A 106 5.63 4.48 5.76
N VAL A 107 4.65 4.48 4.85
CA VAL A 107 4.05 5.70 4.31
C VAL A 107 2.54 5.69 4.52
N GLU A 108 1.96 6.87 4.76
CA GLU A 108 0.51 7.04 4.81
C GLU A 108 -0.09 6.91 3.41
N LEU A 109 -1.21 6.21 3.31
CA LEU A 109 -1.98 6.11 2.07
C LEU A 109 -2.72 7.42 1.80
N GLY A 110 -2.36 8.08 0.70
CA GLY A 110 -3.03 9.29 0.22
C GLY A 110 -2.79 9.53 -1.27
N PRO A 111 -3.43 10.55 -1.85
CA PRO A 111 -3.27 10.87 -3.26
C PRO A 111 -1.80 11.02 -3.65
N GLY A 112 -1.37 10.29 -4.67
CA GLY A 112 -0.01 10.39 -5.21
C GLY A 112 1.11 9.79 -4.34
N PHE A 113 0.80 9.01 -3.29
CA PHE A 113 1.82 8.42 -2.41
C PHE A 113 2.83 7.51 -3.14
N LEU A 114 2.47 6.99 -4.33
CA LEU A 114 3.32 6.13 -5.14
C LEU A 114 4.31 6.90 -6.02
N VAL A 115 4.07 8.19 -6.27
CA VAL A 115 4.86 9.02 -7.19
C VAL A 115 6.36 9.01 -6.86
N PRO A 116 6.81 9.10 -5.59
CA PRO A 116 8.24 9.07 -5.25
C PRO A 116 8.96 7.76 -5.61
N TYR A 117 8.22 6.67 -5.81
CA TYR A 117 8.77 5.33 -6.05
C TYR A 117 8.70 4.90 -7.51
N LEU A 118 8.16 5.76 -8.37
CA LEU A 118 8.05 5.50 -9.79
C LEU A 118 9.27 6.06 -10.53
N PRO A 119 9.74 5.39 -11.59
CA PRO A 119 10.82 5.92 -12.40
C PRO A 119 10.39 7.27 -13.00
N PRO A 120 11.34 8.22 -13.16
CA PRO A 120 11.05 9.50 -13.81
C PRO A 120 10.40 9.24 -15.16
N ARG A 121 9.36 10.02 -15.46
CA ARG A 121 8.65 9.88 -16.73
C ARG A 121 9.66 9.96 -17.87
N PRO A 122 9.61 9.09 -18.88
CA PRO A 122 10.34 9.33 -20.10
C PRO A 122 9.79 10.63 -20.67
N THR A 123 10.55 11.72 -20.53
CA THR A 123 10.20 12.98 -21.17
C THR A 123 10.23 12.70 -22.66
N SER A 124 9.11 12.92 -23.35
CA SER A 124 9.07 13.00 -24.80
C SER A 124 9.75 14.29 -25.26
N GLU A 125 10.95 14.57 -24.74
CA GLU A 125 11.83 15.68 -25.09
C GLU A 125 12.47 15.40 -26.46
N GLY A 126 11.59 15.48 -27.45
CA GLY A 126 11.90 15.55 -28.87
C GLY A 126 10.77 16.22 -29.65
N ARG A 127 9.64 16.55 -29.00
CA ARG A 127 8.52 17.23 -29.65
C ARG A 127 8.25 18.56 -28.97
N SER A 128 9.03 19.55 -29.40
CA SER A 128 8.79 21.00 -29.41
C SER A 128 7.84 21.55 -28.34
N ALA A 129 8.42 22.30 -27.41
CA ALA A 129 7.75 23.06 -26.37
C ALA A 129 6.60 23.92 -26.93
N ARG A 130 5.38 23.61 -26.50
CA ARG A 130 4.29 24.60 -26.42
C ARG A 130 3.79 24.58 -24.99
N PRO A 131 3.99 25.65 -24.20
CA PRO A 131 3.52 25.69 -22.82
C PRO A 131 1.99 25.75 -22.83
N SER A 132 1.32 24.61 -22.65
CA SER A 132 -0.10 24.63 -22.35
C SER A 132 -0.25 24.94 -20.87
N ASN A 133 -0.47 26.22 -20.55
CA ASN A 133 -1.08 26.65 -19.30
C ASN A 133 -2.51 26.08 -19.25
N ARG A 134 -2.64 24.79 -18.96
CA ARG A 134 -3.93 24.20 -18.61
C ARG A 134 -3.90 23.93 -17.11
N SER A 135 -4.49 24.89 -16.41
CA SER A 135 -4.89 24.85 -15.02
C SER A 135 -5.31 23.43 -14.61
N THR A 136 -4.58 22.87 -13.66
CA THR A 136 -4.94 21.68 -12.89
C THR A 136 -6.23 21.99 -12.12
N ALA A 137 -7.36 21.49 -12.61
CA ALA A 137 -8.54 21.33 -11.77
C ALA A 137 -8.13 20.42 -10.58
N PRO A 138 -8.50 20.76 -9.34
CA PRO A 138 -8.14 19.94 -8.18
C PRO A 138 -8.75 18.55 -8.37
N ALA A 139 -7.87 17.54 -8.42
CA ALA A 139 -8.27 16.15 -8.35
C ALA A 139 -9.28 16.00 -7.20
N ASP A 140 -10.47 15.53 -7.57
CA ASP A 140 -11.70 15.39 -6.81
C ASP A 140 -11.44 14.81 -5.40
N ARG A 141 -11.06 15.69 -4.44
CA ARG A 141 -10.76 15.33 -3.05
C ARG A 141 -11.91 14.54 -2.45
N THR A 142 -13.14 14.84 -2.86
CA THR A 142 -14.41 14.29 -2.40
C THR A 142 -14.50 12.76 -2.45
N ARG A 143 -13.79 12.05 -3.35
CA ARG A 143 -13.79 10.57 -3.40
C ARG A 143 -13.04 9.93 -2.23
N TRP A 144 -11.94 10.53 -1.80
CA TRP A 144 -11.16 10.06 -0.64
C TRP A 144 -11.90 10.28 0.68
N TRP A 145 -12.70 11.34 0.77
CA TRP A 145 -13.54 11.60 1.94
C TRP A 145 -14.65 10.56 2.06
N ARG A 146 -15.25 10.10 0.95
CA ARG A 146 -16.26 9.02 1.00
C ARG A 146 -15.68 7.68 1.46
N LEU A 147 -14.44 7.37 1.08
CA LEU A 147 -13.69 6.22 1.60
C LEU A 147 -13.37 6.38 3.10
N ARG A 148 -12.94 7.56 3.55
CA ARG A 148 -12.70 7.86 4.98
C ARG A 148 -13.98 7.81 5.81
N ILE A 149 -15.10 8.32 5.30
CA ILE A 149 -16.41 8.31 5.99
C ILE A 149 -16.97 6.89 6.06
N SER A 150 -16.92 6.11 4.97
CA SER A 150 -17.35 4.71 4.98
C SER A 150 -16.50 3.86 5.94
N PHE A 151 -15.23 4.22 6.12
CA PHE A 151 -14.33 3.59 7.07
C PHE A 151 -14.60 4.00 8.52
N ALA A 152 -14.80 5.29 8.81
CA ALA A 152 -15.19 5.76 10.15
C ALA A 152 -16.52 5.15 10.60
N VAL A 153 -17.49 5.04 9.69
CA VAL A 153 -18.77 4.36 9.96
C VAL A 153 -18.54 2.89 10.26
N ARG A 154 -17.78 2.13 9.44
CA ARG A 154 -17.49 0.72 9.72
C ARG A 154 -16.70 0.48 11.00
N LEU A 155 -15.77 1.37 11.36
CA LEU A 155 -15.02 1.28 12.61
C LEU A 155 -15.93 1.55 13.82
N ALA A 156 -16.85 2.52 13.70
CA ALA A 156 -17.88 2.78 14.69
C ALA A 156 -18.90 1.63 14.80
N THR A 157 -19.29 0.99 13.69
CA THR A 157 -20.20 -0.17 13.72
C THR A 157 -19.53 -1.40 14.35
N SER A 158 -18.25 -1.64 14.09
CA SER A 158 -17.48 -2.71 14.75
C SER A 158 -17.28 -2.43 16.24
N ALA A 159 -17.03 -1.18 16.64
CA ALA A 159 -16.96 -0.78 18.04
C ALA A 159 -18.33 -0.93 18.74
N ALA A 160 -19.43 -0.59 18.05
CA ALA A 160 -20.79 -0.79 18.54
C ALA A 160 -21.17 -2.27 18.65
N ALA A 161 -20.71 -3.13 17.72
CA ALA A 161 -20.90 -4.57 17.77
C ALA A 161 -20.11 -5.21 18.92
N LEU A 162 -18.91 -4.70 19.23
CA LEU A 162 -18.17 -5.05 20.44
C LEU A 162 -18.91 -4.60 21.73
N TRP A 163 -19.66 -3.50 21.67
CA TRP A 163 -20.48 -3.01 22.78
C TRP A 163 -21.78 -3.79 22.98
N THR A 164 -22.41 -4.29 21.91
CA THR A 164 -23.63 -5.11 22.04
C THR A 164 -23.32 -6.52 22.54
N VAL A 165 -22.13 -7.06 22.23
CA VAL A 165 -21.66 -8.34 22.80
C VAL A 165 -21.29 -8.20 24.29
N THR A 166 -20.80 -7.05 24.75
CA THR A 166 -20.52 -6.80 26.18
C THR A 166 -21.75 -6.39 27.00
N ALA A 167 -22.85 -6.02 26.34
CA ALA A 167 -24.12 -5.74 27.01
C ALA A 167 -24.84 -7.01 27.52
N LEU A 168 -24.48 -8.20 27.03
CA LEU A 168 -25.09 -9.47 27.45
C LEU A 168 -24.53 -10.02 28.76
N ASP A 169 -23.40 -9.50 29.26
CA ASP A 169 -22.89 -9.86 30.59
C ASP A 169 -22.02 -8.74 31.19
N ARG A 170 -22.66 -7.87 31.98
CA ARG A 170 -22.01 -6.70 32.61
C ARG A 170 -20.81 -7.07 33.49
N ARG A 171 -20.69 -8.32 33.96
CA ARG A 171 -19.57 -8.76 34.81
C ARG A 171 -18.33 -9.13 33.98
N LEU A 172 -18.52 -9.71 32.80
CA LEU A 172 -17.42 -10.05 31.89
C LEU A 172 -16.86 -8.82 31.18
N GLY A 173 -17.71 -7.85 30.83
CA GLY A 173 -17.27 -6.61 30.18
C GLY A 173 -16.25 -5.80 31.01
N VAL A 174 -16.45 -5.71 32.33
CA VAL A 174 -15.53 -5.00 33.24
C VAL A 174 -14.20 -5.74 33.36
N ALA A 175 -14.22 -7.07 33.46
CA ALA A 175 -13.00 -7.87 33.56
C ALA A 175 -12.10 -7.76 32.32
N VAL A 176 -12.70 -7.74 31.13
CA VAL A 176 -11.96 -7.55 29.86
C VAL A 176 -11.37 -6.13 29.78
N LEU A 177 -12.15 -5.10 30.13
CA LEU A 177 -11.68 -3.71 30.14
C LEU A 177 -10.51 -3.51 31.12
N CYS A 178 -10.59 -4.08 32.32
CA CYS A 178 -9.51 -4.04 33.30
C CYS A 178 -8.26 -4.78 32.81
N SER A 179 -8.42 -5.91 32.11
CA SER A 179 -7.29 -6.69 31.58
C SER A 179 -6.56 -5.96 30.45
N VAL A 180 -7.30 -5.32 29.53
CA VAL A 180 -6.72 -4.51 28.45
C VAL A 180 -6.02 -3.27 29.02
N ALA A 181 -6.65 -2.58 29.98
CA ALA A 181 -6.03 -1.43 30.64
C ALA A 181 -4.74 -1.82 31.39
N ALA A 182 -4.73 -2.97 32.08
CA ALA A 182 -3.55 -3.49 32.77
C ALA A 182 -2.42 -3.84 31.80
N MET A 183 -2.73 -4.47 30.65
CA MET A 183 -1.73 -4.78 29.62
C MET A 183 -1.12 -3.51 29.01
N LEU A 184 -1.93 -2.50 28.73
CA LEU A 184 -1.45 -1.22 28.18
C LEU A 184 -0.56 -0.49 29.20
N LEU A 185 -0.96 -0.47 30.48
CA LEU A 185 -0.16 0.12 31.54
C LEU A 185 1.19 -0.61 31.70
N ALA A 186 1.19 -1.95 31.69
CA ALA A 186 2.41 -2.74 31.75
C ALA A 186 3.34 -2.51 30.55
N ALA A 187 2.79 -2.37 29.35
CA ALA A 187 3.56 -2.05 28.15
C ALA A 187 4.18 -0.64 28.21
N LEU A 188 3.45 0.35 28.72
CA LEU A 188 3.95 1.72 28.91
C LEU A 188 5.07 1.78 29.97
N LEU A 189 4.91 1.07 31.09
CA LEU A 189 5.93 0.99 32.13
C LEU A 189 7.21 0.31 31.63
N ARG A 190 7.10 -0.79 30.87
CA ARG A 190 8.26 -1.43 30.22
C ARG A 190 8.97 -0.51 29.23
N ARG A 191 8.22 0.35 28.54
CA ARG A 191 8.79 1.33 27.60
C ARG A 191 9.54 2.44 28.34
N ARG A 192 9.03 2.87 29.50
CA ARG A 192 9.68 3.89 30.34
C ARG A 192 10.96 3.37 31.00
N ALA A 193 10.98 2.11 31.42
CA ALA A 193 12.15 1.46 32.02
C ALA A 193 13.30 1.18 31.04
N ARG A 194 13.06 1.25 29.72
CA ARG A 194 14.09 1.05 28.68
C ARG A 194 14.71 2.34 28.15
N LEU A 195 14.37 3.49 28.72
CA LEU A 195 15.03 4.74 28.37
C LEU A 195 16.31 4.86 29.22
N PRO A 196 17.51 4.87 28.61
CA PRO A 196 18.73 5.13 29.35
C PRO A 196 18.68 6.55 29.92
N SER A 197 18.90 6.66 31.22
CA SER A 197 19.17 7.93 31.88
C SER A 197 20.40 8.56 31.22
N ARG A 198 20.19 9.57 30.38
CA ARG A 198 21.27 10.43 29.90
C ARG A 198 21.79 11.21 31.11
N GLY A 199 22.89 10.73 31.68
CA GLY A 199 23.89 11.58 32.33
C GLY A 199 24.68 12.36 31.30
#